data_AF-A0A9P8EKT4-F1
#
_entry.id   AF-A0A9P8EKT4-F1
#
_cell.length_a   1.000
_cell.length_b   1.000
_cell.length_c   1.000
_cell.angle_alpha   90.00
_cell.angle_beta   90.00
_cell.angle_gamma   90.00
#
_symmetry.space_group_name_H-M   'P 1'
#
loop_
_entity.id
_entity.type
_entity.pdbx_description
1 polymer ?
#
loop_
_entity_poly.entity_id
_entity_poly.type
_entity_poly.pdbx_seq_one_letter_code
_entity_poly.pdbx_strand_id
1 'polypeptide(L)'
;MSSSKADRLAKRLADHGRHLFVYHQIWTNQVVYSLERSMNNNQVLKQLTFAGKKTLPSALRKDMWRPLLTATFPSPEQGLAAFRKLRELRMLHEHNWEHPDPDARKMPSKKMRGHIIMDQKANSIADIAWVLRHQEELGVKMAQKHDDNQNRIREELLALAKEAEDGGVPLLEQSIKDQEATINKMKQMQQEGGPNAPSRKQIGESLVALKGMRLRYEKMQAATRAIESAKEKAMAQAEAQDARGTAPDSISLVIEPPRIFSQPSPELSAKSKGRNSGLQGPLYTTEGVVIRWTNPLDAEFAAEWPAAVQHDYAGLARHTAAPIDQEPAVSVEELIQRNTSQKYTAMREARPRQIEEIGEDIEEIDDAEYERLTGKSAANLGPARQ
;
A
#
# COMPACT_ATOMS: atom_id res chain seq x y z
N MET A 1 -19.86 -16.76 -22.75
CA MET A 1 -18.64 -16.91 -23.56
C MET A 1 -17.46 -17.17 -22.64
N SER A 2 -16.83 -18.33 -22.71
CA SER A 2 -15.72 -18.70 -21.80
C SER A 2 -14.44 -17.98 -22.23
N SER A 3 -14.00 -16.98 -21.45
CA SER A 3 -12.68 -16.35 -21.58
C SER A 3 -11.57 -17.42 -21.68
N SER A 4 -10.66 -17.24 -22.64
CA SER A 4 -9.55 -18.17 -22.89
C SER A 4 -8.62 -18.23 -21.67
N LYS A 5 -7.88 -19.34 -21.52
CA LYS A 5 -6.91 -19.49 -20.42
C LYS A 5 -5.85 -18.37 -20.43
N ALA A 6 -5.48 -17.89 -21.61
CA ALA A 6 -4.54 -16.78 -21.79
C ALA A 6 -5.12 -15.46 -21.25
N ASP A 7 -6.38 -15.16 -21.56
CA ASP A 7 -7.04 -13.92 -21.09
C ASP A 7 -7.19 -13.90 -19.57
N ARG A 8 -7.50 -15.05 -18.94
CA ARG A 8 -7.56 -15.15 -17.47
C ARG A 8 -6.20 -14.93 -16.84
N LEU A 9 -5.12 -15.41 -17.48
CA LEU A 9 -3.76 -15.24 -16.99
C LEU A 9 -3.30 -13.78 -17.17
N ALA A 10 -3.62 -13.16 -18.31
CA ALA A 10 -3.36 -11.75 -18.56
C ALA A 10 -4.10 -10.86 -17.55
N LYS A 11 -5.39 -11.13 -17.29
CA LYS A 11 -6.16 -10.44 -16.25
C LYS A 11 -5.54 -10.63 -14.87
N ARG A 12 -5.15 -11.86 -14.51
CA ARG A 12 -4.49 -12.15 -13.23
C ARG A 12 -3.16 -11.42 -13.07
N LEU A 13 -2.39 -11.28 -14.15
CA LEU A 13 -1.13 -10.53 -14.14
C LEU A 13 -1.37 -9.02 -14.03
N ALA A 14 -2.41 -8.49 -14.70
CA ALA A 14 -2.80 -7.09 -14.60
C ALA A 14 -3.32 -6.73 -13.19
N ASP A 15 -4.11 -7.62 -12.61
CA ASP A 15 -4.67 -7.47 -11.25
C ASP A 15 -3.69 -7.92 -10.16
N HIS A 16 -2.46 -8.31 -10.50
CA HIS A 16 -1.49 -8.80 -9.53
C HIS A 16 -1.05 -7.67 -8.59
N GLY A 17 -1.40 -7.80 -7.31
CA GLY A 17 -1.17 -6.75 -6.32
C GLY A 17 -2.39 -5.90 -6.01
N ARG A 18 -3.45 -5.95 -6.83
CA ARG A 18 -4.71 -5.25 -6.54
C ARG A 18 -5.40 -5.81 -5.29
N HIS A 19 -5.24 -7.11 -5.06
CA HIS A 19 -5.85 -7.81 -3.93
C HIS A 19 -4.79 -8.45 -3.05
N LEU A 20 -4.95 -8.25 -1.74
CA LEU A 20 -4.15 -8.85 -0.69
C LEU A 20 -5.03 -9.76 0.14
N PHE A 21 -4.63 -11.02 0.26
CA PHE A 21 -5.29 -12.01 1.08
C PHE A 21 -4.46 -12.28 2.32
N VAL A 22 -5.09 -12.16 3.49
CA VAL A 22 -4.46 -12.40 4.78
C VAL A 22 -5.07 -13.64 5.39
N TYR A 23 -4.22 -14.52 5.88
CA TYR A 23 -4.64 -15.75 6.54
C TYR A 23 -4.07 -15.81 7.93
N HIS A 24 -4.82 -16.42 8.84
CA HIS A 24 -4.34 -16.71 10.17
C HIS A 24 -4.49 -18.20 10.50
N GLN A 25 -3.61 -18.68 11.37
CA GLN A 25 -3.76 -20.00 11.98
C GLN A 25 -4.67 -19.90 13.20
N ILE A 26 -5.69 -20.75 13.27
CA ILE A 26 -6.79 -20.66 14.26
C ILE A 26 -6.29 -20.78 15.72
N TRP A 27 -5.24 -21.56 15.96
CA TRP A 27 -4.78 -21.90 17.32
C TRP A 27 -3.61 -21.06 17.81
N THR A 28 -2.72 -20.66 16.90
CA THR A 28 -1.48 -19.95 17.23
C THR A 28 -1.53 -18.48 16.84
N ASN A 29 -2.60 -18.04 16.16
CA ASN A 29 -2.76 -16.68 15.65
C ASN A 29 -1.58 -16.20 14.77
N GLN A 30 -0.81 -17.12 14.21
CA GLN A 30 0.20 -16.79 13.21
C GLN A 30 -0.48 -16.26 11.97
N VAL A 31 0.00 -15.13 11.45
CA VAL A 31 -0.56 -14.48 10.26
C VAL A 31 0.37 -14.62 9.07
N VAL A 32 -0.20 -14.75 7.88
CA VAL A 32 0.51 -14.89 6.61
C VAL A 32 -0.18 -14.07 5.54
N TYR A 33 0.62 -13.45 4.67
CA TYR A 33 0.14 -12.63 3.57
C TYR A 33 0.27 -13.36 2.22
N SER A 34 -0.69 -13.19 1.33
CA SER A 34 -0.69 -13.78 0.00
C SER A 34 -1.28 -12.81 -1.03
N LEU A 35 -0.68 -12.75 -2.22
CA LEU A 35 -1.26 -12.04 -3.38
C LEU A 35 -2.25 -12.93 -4.16
N GLU A 36 -2.35 -14.20 -3.77
CA GLU A 36 -3.23 -15.19 -4.37
C GLU A 36 -4.32 -15.63 -3.39
N ARG A 37 -5.51 -15.88 -3.94
CA ARG A 37 -6.66 -16.39 -3.17
C ARG A 37 -6.45 -17.80 -2.64
N SER A 38 -5.59 -18.60 -3.27
CA SER A 38 -5.17 -19.91 -2.78
C SER A 38 -3.81 -19.80 -2.12
N MET A 39 -3.66 -20.41 -0.96
CA MET A 39 -2.41 -20.38 -0.22
C MET A 39 -1.38 -21.35 -0.81
N ASN A 40 -0.20 -20.84 -1.22
CA ASN A 40 0.90 -21.68 -1.69
C ASN A 40 1.79 -22.10 -0.52
N ASN A 41 1.87 -23.41 -0.25
CA ASN A 41 2.66 -23.98 0.85
C ASN A 41 4.10 -23.44 0.91
N ASN A 42 4.80 -23.41 -0.22
CA ASN A 42 6.21 -23.02 -0.26
C ASN A 42 6.43 -21.53 -0.01
N GLN A 43 5.49 -20.67 -0.42
CA GLN A 43 5.59 -19.23 -0.21
C GLN A 43 5.22 -18.85 1.23
N VAL A 44 4.26 -19.56 1.80
CA VAL A 44 3.77 -19.32 3.17
C VAL A 44 4.76 -19.79 4.22
N LEU A 45 5.31 -21.00 4.07
CA LEU A 45 6.29 -21.51 5.03
C LEU A 45 7.54 -20.63 5.13
N LYS A 46 7.90 -19.92 4.06
CA LYS A 46 9.01 -18.95 4.05
C LYS A 46 8.73 -17.67 4.85
N GLN A 47 7.46 -17.37 5.13
CA GLN A 47 7.11 -16.22 5.95
C GLN A 47 7.28 -16.55 7.43
N LEU A 48 6.87 -17.74 7.85
CA LEU A 48 6.92 -18.14 9.26
C LEU A 48 8.37 -18.19 9.78
N THR A 49 8.65 -17.48 10.88
CA THR A 49 9.96 -17.50 11.53
C THR A 49 10.03 -18.55 12.64
N PHE A 50 11.23 -19.05 12.90
CA PHE A 50 11.45 -20.03 13.95
C PHE A 50 11.45 -19.37 15.33
N ALA A 51 10.40 -19.59 16.11
CA ALA A 51 10.28 -19.11 17.49
C ALA A 51 10.56 -20.20 18.55
N GLY A 52 10.98 -21.40 18.12
CA GLY A 52 11.29 -22.55 18.99
C GLY A 52 10.75 -23.89 18.49
N LYS A 53 10.96 -24.96 19.27
CA LYS A 53 10.49 -26.30 18.91
C LYS A 53 8.95 -26.31 18.76
N LYS A 54 8.44 -26.90 17.67
CA LYS A 54 7.01 -26.97 17.31
C LYS A 54 6.32 -25.64 16.96
N THR A 55 7.08 -24.57 16.71
CA THR A 55 6.51 -23.29 16.26
C THR A 55 6.34 -23.20 14.75
N LEU A 56 7.16 -23.95 13.99
CA LEU A 56 7.06 -24.07 12.53
C LEU A 56 6.39 -25.39 12.14
N PRO A 57 5.27 -25.36 11.39
CA PRO A 57 4.70 -26.57 10.81
C PRO A 57 5.58 -27.08 9.67
N SER A 58 5.67 -28.40 9.49
CA SER A 58 6.36 -29.01 8.35
C SER A 58 5.63 -28.83 7.02
N ALA A 59 4.30 -28.74 7.08
CA ALA A 59 3.43 -28.50 5.94
C ALA A 59 2.18 -27.74 6.35
N LEU A 60 1.63 -26.94 5.44
CA LEU A 60 0.40 -26.23 5.65
C LEU A 60 -0.79 -27.19 5.68
N ARG A 61 -1.42 -27.28 6.85
CA ARG A 61 -2.65 -28.02 7.07
C ARG A 61 -3.86 -27.15 6.74
N LYS A 62 -4.65 -27.53 5.72
CA LYS A 62 -5.79 -26.71 5.26
C LYS A 62 -6.73 -26.36 6.42
N ASP A 63 -7.08 -27.34 7.25
CA ASP A 63 -8.00 -27.21 8.39
C ASP A 63 -7.60 -26.17 9.44
N MET A 64 -6.29 -25.91 9.57
CA MET A 64 -5.72 -25.02 10.58
C MET A 64 -5.66 -23.56 10.15
N TRP A 65 -5.81 -23.28 8.86
CA TRP A 65 -5.64 -21.95 8.29
C TRP A 65 -6.97 -21.42 7.75
N ARG A 66 -7.29 -20.17 8.12
CA ARG A 66 -8.50 -19.46 7.70
C ARG A 66 -8.16 -18.11 7.11
N PRO A 67 -8.91 -17.64 6.10
CA PRO A 67 -8.82 -16.25 5.70
C PRO A 67 -9.19 -15.38 6.91
N LEU A 68 -8.40 -14.35 7.15
CA LEU A 68 -8.65 -13.32 8.15
C LEU A 68 -9.43 -12.19 7.47
N LEU A 69 -8.81 -11.60 6.45
CA LEU A 69 -9.38 -10.53 5.65
C LEU A 69 -8.87 -10.57 4.21
N THR A 70 -9.57 -9.85 3.33
CA THR A 70 -9.14 -9.55 1.96
C THR A 70 -9.16 -8.05 1.77
N ALA A 71 -8.01 -7.45 1.49
CA ALA A 71 -7.90 -6.02 1.17
C ALA A 71 -7.83 -5.83 -0.35
N THR A 72 -8.66 -4.93 -0.87
CA THR A 72 -8.68 -4.54 -2.29
C THR A 72 -8.22 -3.09 -2.40
N PHE A 73 -7.23 -2.87 -3.25
CA PHE A 73 -6.63 -1.56 -3.48
C PHE A 73 -7.09 -0.97 -4.82
N PRO A 74 -7.14 0.36 -4.95
CA PRO A 74 -7.49 1.02 -6.21
C PRO A 74 -6.43 0.79 -7.29
N SER A 75 -5.15 0.74 -6.90
CA SER A 75 -4.01 0.49 -7.78
C SER A 75 -3.25 -0.79 -7.40
N PRO A 76 -2.83 -1.64 -8.37
CA PRO A 76 -2.00 -2.81 -8.10
C PRO A 76 -0.65 -2.48 -7.46
N GLU A 77 -0.04 -1.35 -7.84
CA GLU A 77 1.27 -0.93 -7.31
C GLU A 77 1.19 -0.59 -5.82
N GLN A 78 0.10 0.07 -5.41
CA GLN A 78 -0.17 0.39 -4.02
C GLN A 78 -0.29 -0.88 -3.16
N GLY A 79 -1.00 -1.89 -3.64
CA GLY A 79 -1.14 -3.15 -2.91
C GLY A 79 0.14 -3.98 -2.88
N LEU A 80 0.99 -3.93 -3.93
CA LEU A 80 2.33 -4.53 -3.88
C LEU A 80 3.24 -3.84 -2.86
N ALA A 81 3.20 -2.51 -2.79
CA ALA A 81 3.93 -1.73 -1.80
C ALA A 81 3.45 -2.06 -0.38
N ALA A 82 2.13 -2.12 -0.17
CA ALA A 82 1.54 -2.53 1.10
C ALA A 82 1.97 -3.95 1.48
N PHE A 83 1.90 -4.92 0.56
CA PHE A 83 2.33 -6.30 0.80
C PHE A 83 3.80 -6.40 1.24
N ARG A 84 4.69 -5.65 0.59
CA ARG A 84 6.11 -5.59 1.01
C ARG A 84 6.22 -5.03 2.43
N LYS A 85 5.55 -3.92 2.72
CA LYS A 85 5.63 -3.26 4.02
C LYS A 85 5.07 -4.11 5.16
N LEU A 86 3.94 -4.78 4.94
CA LEU A 86 3.33 -5.69 5.93
C LEU A 86 4.24 -6.88 6.26
N ARG A 87 4.97 -7.40 5.27
CA ARG A 87 5.95 -8.47 5.51
C ARG A 87 7.16 -7.98 6.30
N GLU A 88 7.62 -6.76 6.02
CA GLU A 88 8.68 -6.12 6.82
C GLU A 88 8.23 -5.91 8.27
N LEU A 89 7.04 -5.34 8.49
CA LEU A 89 6.48 -5.11 9.84
C LEU A 89 6.31 -6.41 10.61
N ARG A 90 5.75 -7.45 9.99
CA ARG A 90 5.66 -8.78 10.61
C ARG A 90 7.02 -9.33 11.01
N MET A 91 8.03 -9.21 10.14
CA MET A 91 9.39 -9.64 10.49
C MET A 91 9.93 -8.82 11.67
N LEU A 92 9.67 -7.52 11.72
CA LEU A 92 10.07 -6.65 12.83
C LEU A 92 9.39 -7.06 14.14
N HIS A 93 8.07 -7.31 14.13
CA HIS A 93 7.32 -7.78 15.31
C HIS A 93 7.84 -9.11 15.84
N GLU A 94 8.25 -10.02 14.97
CA GLU A 94 8.79 -11.32 15.38
C GLU A 94 10.24 -11.25 15.88
N HIS A 95 11.07 -10.35 15.32
CA HIS A 95 12.50 -10.21 15.70
C HIS A 95 12.72 -9.27 16.89
N ASN A 96 12.10 -8.09 16.84
CA ASN A 96 12.18 -7.04 17.86
C ASN A 96 10.97 -7.11 18.78
N TRP A 97 10.55 -8.32 19.15
CA TRP A 97 9.43 -8.50 20.05
C TRP A 97 9.78 -7.93 21.44
N GLU A 98 8.86 -7.15 21.98
CA GLU A 98 8.92 -6.65 23.35
C GLU A 98 7.96 -7.45 24.23
N HIS A 99 8.21 -7.45 25.54
CA HIS A 99 7.28 -8.10 26.45
C HIS A 99 5.94 -7.34 26.45
N PRO A 100 4.78 -8.03 26.35
CA PRO A 100 3.47 -7.35 26.34
C PRO A 100 3.22 -6.47 27.57
N ASP A 101 3.81 -6.88 28.70
CA ASP A 101 3.86 -6.09 29.93
C ASP A 101 5.24 -5.39 30.03
N PRO A 102 5.31 -4.06 29.90
CA PRO A 102 6.57 -3.31 29.95
C PRO A 102 7.23 -3.33 31.33
N ASP A 103 6.46 -3.56 32.40
CA ASP A 103 6.95 -3.61 33.78
C ASP A 103 7.46 -5.00 34.17
N ALA A 104 7.38 -5.97 33.25
CA ALA A 104 7.81 -7.33 33.48
C ALA A 104 9.33 -7.39 33.70
N ARG A 105 9.70 -7.56 34.97
CA ARG A 105 11.11 -7.64 35.39
C ARG A 105 11.83 -8.91 34.92
N LYS A 106 11.11 -9.92 34.44
CA LYS A 106 11.65 -11.22 34.02
C LYS A 106 11.09 -11.64 32.67
N MET A 107 11.97 -12.22 31.85
CA MET A 107 11.58 -12.82 30.57
C MET A 107 10.73 -14.07 30.77
N PRO A 108 9.71 -14.29 29.94
CA PRO A 108 8.87 -15.49 29.99
C PRO A 108 9.69 -16.74 29.63
N SER A 109 9.18 -17.91 30.06
CA SER A 109 9.79 -19.19 29.68
C SER A 109 9.88 -19.32 28.16
N LYS A 110 10.89 -20.03 27.64
CA LYS A 110 11.12 -20.19 26.19
C LYS A 110 9.86 -20.66 25.43
N LYS A 111 9.05 -21.51 26.06
CA LYS A 111 7.79 -22.02 25.49
C LYS A 111 6.72 -20.91 25.44
N MET A 112 6.53 -20.19 26.54
CA MET A 112 5.56 -19.09 26.60
C MET A 112 5.95 -17.96 25.65
N ARG A 113 7.24 -17.60 25.61
CA ARG A 113 7.79 -16.65 24.66
C ARG A 113 7.47 -17.04 23.22
N GLY A 114 7.65 -18.32 22.87
CA GLY A 114 7.31 -18.81 21.53
C GLY A 114 5.83 -18.61 21.19
N HIS A 115 4.92 -18.84 22.14
CA HIS A 115 3.49 -18.58 21.95
C HIS A 115 3.17 -17.09 21.77
N ILE A 116 3.78 -16.22 22.57
CA ILE A 116 3.61 -14.76 22.47
C ILE A 116 4.10 -14.25 21.10
N ILE A 117 5.29 -14.68 20.67
CA ILE A 117 5.86 -14.26 19.37
C ILE A 117 4.99 -14.76 18.19
N MET A 118 4.35 -15.92 18.32
CA MET A 118 3.47 -16.45 17.27
C MET A 118 2.15 -15.70 17.15
N ASP A 119 1.66 -15.09 18.22
CA ASP A 119 0.38 -14.38 18.25
C ASP A 119 0.51 -13.00 17.60
N GLN A 120 0.30 -12.97 16.29
CA GLN A 120 0.49 -11.77 15.46
C GLN A 120 -0.83 -11.27 14.85
N LYS A 121 -1.98 -11.80 15.28
CA LYS A 121 -3.28 -11.44 14.71
C LYS A 121 -3.59 -9.95 14.92
N ALA A 122 -3.56 -9.49 16.17
CA ALA A 122 -3.83 -8.09 16.49
C ALA A 122 -2.80 -7.15 15.83
N ASN A 123 -1.52 -7.48 15.95
CA ASN A 123 -0.43 -6.70 15.33
C ASN A 123 -0.61 -6.55 13.82
N SER A 124 -0.96 -7.64 13.11
CA SER A 124 -1.16 -7.59 11.66
C SER A 124 -2.30 -6.68 11.23
N ILE A 125 -3.34 -6.55 12.05
CA ILE A 125 -4.50 -5.70 11.77
C ILE A 125 -4.12 -4.23 12.01
N ALA A 126 -3.44 -3.95 13.12
CA ALA A 126 -2.87 -2.63 13.39
C ALA A 126 -1.87 -2.20 12.31
N ASP A 127 -1.04 -3.12 11.83
CA ASP A 127 -0.07 -2.88 10.75
C ASP A 127 -0.76 -2.49 9.44
N ILE A 128 -1.88 -3.14 9.09
CA ILE A 128 -2.64 -2.78 7.88
C ILE A 128 -3.18 -1.36 7.99
N ALA A 129 -3.79 -1.01 9.13
CA ALA A 129 -4.28 0.34 9.35
C ALA A 129 -3.14 1.38 9.31
N TRP A 130 -1.98 1.06 9.92
CA TRP A 130 -0.79 1.90 9.86
C TRP A 130 -0.25 2.07 8.44
N VAL A 131 -0.15 0.99 7.66
CA VAL A 131 0.33 1.03 6.27
C VAL A 131 -0.57 1.91 5.41
N LEU A 132 -1.89 1.84 5.59
CA LEU A 132 -2.84 2.66 4.82
C LEU A 132 -2.71 4.15 5.17
N ARG A 133 -2.61 4.50 6.46
CA ARG A 133 -2.34 5.88 6.89
C ARG A 133 -1.01 6.39 6.35
N HIS A 134 0.04 5.58 6.45
CA HIS A 134 1.36 5.95 5.95
C HIS A 134 1.36 6.15 4.43
N GLN A 135 0.61 5.33 3.69
CA GLN A 135 0.41 5.50 2.25
C GLN A 135 -0.30 6.82 1.93
N GLU A 136 -1.36 7.17 2.66
CA GLU A 136 -2.07 8.44 2.50
C GLU A 136 -1.14 9.65 2.69
N GLU A 137 -0.36 9.67 3.77
CA GLU A 137 0.63 10.74 4.02
C GLU A 137 1.68 10.84 2.92
N LEU A 138 2.15 9.71 2.41
CA LEU A 138 3.08 9.68 1.29
C LEU A 138 2.41 10.19 0.00
N GLY A 139 1.14 9.84 -0.22
CA GLY A 139 0.32 10.33 -1.33
C GLY A 139 0.21 11.84 -1.33
N VAL A 140 -0.13 12.44 -0.19
CA VAL A 140 -0.21 13.90 -0.01
C VAL A 140 1.14 14.58 -0.29
N LYS A 141 2.24 14.04 0.27
CA LYS A 141 3.59 14.59 0.04
C LYS A 141 4.02 14.46 -1.42
N MET A 142 3.63 13.38 -2.10
CA MET A 142 3.92 13.19 -3.52
C MET A 142 3.10 14.14 -4.41
N ALA A 143 1.82 14.36 -4.08
CA ALA A 143 0.97 15.31 -4.76
C ALA A 143 1.51 16.75 -4.62
N GLN A 144 1.86 17.17 -3.40
CA GLN A 144 2.48 18.48 -3.16
C GLN A 144 3.77 18.66 -3.97
N LYS A 145 4.69 17.69 -3.93
CA LYS A 145 5.93 17.74 -4.72
C LYS A 145 5.67 17.79 -6.22
N HIS A 146 4.65 17.08 -6.68
CA HIS A 146 4.26 17.11 -8.08
C HIS A 146 3.74 18.49 -8.47
N ASP A 147 2.88 19.09 -7.66
CA ASP A 147 2.32 20.42 -7.90
C ASP A 147 3.39 21.50 -7.81
N ASP A 148 4.29 21.45 -6.83
CA ASP A 148 5.46 22.33 -6.72
C ASP A 148 6.35 22.23 -7.96
N ASN A 149 6.61 21.01 -8.44
CA ASN A 149 7.39 20.80 -9.65
C ASN A 149 6.66 21.32 -10.90
N GLN A 150 5.34 21.14 -10.99
CA GLN A 150 4.54 21.70 -12.09
C GLN A 150 4.55 23.23 -12.06
N ASN A 151 4.42 23.84 -10.89
CA ASN A 151 4.46 25.30 -10.71
C ASN A 151 5.83 25.86 -11.08
N ARG A 152 6.91 25.23 -10.61
CA ARG A 152 8.28 25.58 -11.02
C ARG A 152 8.46 25.50 -12.54
N ILE A 153 7.94 24.44 -13.17
CA ILE A 153 8.01 24.29 -14.64
C ILE A 153 7.20 25.39 -15.33
N ARG A 154 6.01 25.74 -14.82
CA ARG A 154 5.19 26.83 -15.36
C ARG A 154 5.90 28.18 -15.24
N GLU A 155 6.52 28.46 -14.10
CA GLU A 155 7.31 29.68 -13.88
C GLU A 155 8.51 29.74 -14.83
N GLU A 156 9.26 28.63 -14.99
CA GLU A 156 10.37 28.54 -15.96
C GLU A 156 9.89 28.80 -17.39
N LEU A 157 8.74 28.23 -17.78
CA LEU A 157 8.15 28.40 -19.09
C LEU A 157 7.74 29.86 -19.35
N LEU A 158 7.06 30.49 -18.38
CA LEU A 158 6.67 31.89 -18.48
C LEU A 158 7.89 32.82 -18.54
N ALA A 159 8.94 32.53 -17.77
CA ALA A 159 10.18 33.32 -17.79
C ALA A 159 10.90 33.21 -19.13
N LEU A 160 11.05 31.99 -19.68
CA LEU A 160 11.68 31.79 -20.99
C LEU A 160 10.87 32.40 -22.13
N ALA A 161 9.54 32.38 -22.05
CA ALA A 161 8.71 33.01 -23.06
C ALA A 161 8.83 34.54 -23.03
N LYS A 162 8.90 35.16 -21.85
CA LYS A 162 9.17 36.60 -21.72
C LYS A 162 10.54 36.97 -22.31
N GLU A 163 11.58 36.20 -21.97
CA GLU A 163 12.92 36.40 -22.55
C GLU A 163 12.91 36.24 -24.08
N ALA A 164 12.09 35.34 -24.61
CA ALA A 164 11.92 35.17 -26.05
C ALA A 164 11.21 36.37 -26.70
N GLU A 165 10.15 36.90 -26.07
CA GLU A 165 9.44 38.11 -26.51
C GLU A 165 10.38 39.34 -26.51
N ASP A 166 11.30 39.43 -25.55
CA ASP A 166 12.33 40.48 -25.46
C ASP A 166 13.47 40.34 -26.50
N GLY A 167 13.37 39.37 -27.43
CA GLY A 167 14.37 39.14 -28.47
C GLY A 167 15.55 38.28 -28.04
N GLY A 168 15.43 37.48 -26.96
CA GLY A 168 16.48 36.58 -26.50
C GLY A 168 16.80 35.43 -27.47
N VAL A 169 15.83 34.98 -28.27
CA VAL A 169 16.01 33.88 -29.25
C VAL A 169 17.10 34.18 -30.28
N PRO A 170 17.07 35.28 -31.05
CA PRO A 170 18.10 35.58 -32.04
C PRO A 170 19.48 35.82 -31.40
N LEU A 171 19.54 36.41 -30.20
CA LEU A 171 20.80 36.61 -29.47
C LEU A 171 21.45 35.28 -29.07
N LEU A 172 20.65 34.33 -28.58
CA LEU A 172 21.13 33.00 -28.22
C LEU A 172 21.57 32.21 -29.45
N GLU A 173 20.86 32.35 -30.58
CA GLU A 173 21.25 31.72 -31.84
C GLU A 173 22.61 32.22 -32.35
N GLN A 174 22.86 33.53 -32.28
CA GLN A 174 24.17 34.11 -32.61
C GLN A 174 25.27 33.60 -31.67
N SER A 175 24.98 33.56 -30.37
CA SER A 175 25.93 33.05 -29.35
C SER A 175 26.29 31.58 -29.60
N ILE A 176 25.32 30.75 -30.00
CA ILE A 176 25.56 29.35 -30.38
C ILE A 176 26.50 29.27 -31.59
N LYS A 177 26.26 30.07 -32.64
CA LYS A 177 27.10 30.13 -33.84
C LYS A 177 28.54 30.56 -33.51
N ASP A 178 28.70 31.58 -32.67
CA ASP A 178 30.01 32.07 -32.23
C ASP A 178 30.75 30.99 -31.42
N GLN A 179 30.06 30.30 -30.52
CA GLN A 179 30.65 29.24 -29.72
C GLN A 179 31.02 28.00 -30.56
N GLU A 180 30.24 27.67 -31.59
CA GLU A 180 30.62 26.64 -32.56
C GLU A 180 31.88 27.03 -33.33
N ALA A 181 32.00 28.29 -33.76
CA ALA A 181 33.17 28.79 -34.42
C ALA A 181 34.42 28.75 -33.51
N THR A 182 34.30 29.11 -32.23
CA THR A 182 35.42 29.00 -31.28
C THR A 182 35.82 27.56 -31.02
N ILE A 183 34.87 26.64 -30.88
CA ILE A 183 35.16 25.20 -30.72
C ILE A 183 35.88 24.64 -31.95
N ASN A 184 35.46 25.04 -33.15
CA ASN A 184 36.12 24.60 -34.38
C ASN A 184 37.55 25.14 -34.47
N LYS A 185 37.79 26.41 -34.12
CA LYS A 185 39.14 26.97 -34.00
C LYS A 185 39.99 26.23 -32.97
N MET A 186 39.44 25.93 -31.78
CA MET A 186 40.16 25.18 -30.75
C MET A 186 40.54 23.77 -31.21
N LYS A 187 39.62 23.07 -31.90
CA LYS A 187 39.92 21.75 -32.50
C LYS A 187 41.01 21.83 -33.56
N GLN A 188 41.00 22.89 -34.38
CA GLN A 188 42.01 23.10 -35.41
C GLN A 188 43.39 23.39 -34.79
N MET A 189 43.47 24.30 -33.81
CA MET A 189 44.71 24.58 -33.07
C MET A 189 45.26 23.34 -32.34
N GLN A 190 44.36 22.44 -31.90
CA GLN A 190 44.76 21.16 -31.30
C GLN A 190 45.35 20.19 -32.34
N GLN A 191 44.84 20.20 -33.58
CA GLN A 191 45.36 19.37 -34.68
C GLN A 191 46.71 19.89 -35.21
N GLU A 192 46.87 21.21 -35.29
CA GLU A 192 48.10 21.84 -35.79
C GLU A 192 49.30 21.65 -34.84
N GLY A 193 49.06 21.46 -33.54
CA GLY A 193 50.08 21.14 -32.54
C GLY A 193 50.99 22.33 -32.21
N GLY A 194 51.08 22.71 -30.93
CA GLY A 194 51.94 23.80 -30.50
C GLY A 194 51.89 24.04 -28.98
N PRO A 195 52.79 24.86 -28.42
CA PRO A 195 52.83 25.16 -26.98
C PRO A 195 51.57 25.87 -26.47
N ASN A 196 50.80 26.54 -27.35
CA ASN A 196 49.53 27.21 -27.04
C ASN A 196 48.29 26.40 -27.48
N ALA A 197 48.43 25.12 -27.84
CA ALA A 197 47.29 24.31 -28.26
C ALA A 197 46.32 24.07 -27.08
N PRO A 198 45.00 24.27 -27.26
CA PRO A 198 44.03 24.09 -26.19
C PRO A 198 43.96 22.62 -25.75
N SER A 199 43.85 22.44 -24.44
CA SER A 199 43.76 21.10 -23.85
C SER A 199 42.44 20.42 -24.23
N ARG A 200 42.46 19.09 -24.37
CA ARG A 200 41.25 18.28 -24.59
C ARG A 200 40.16 18.54 -23.53
N LYS A 201 40.56 18.89 -22.31
CA LYS A 201 39.65 19.28 -21.23
C LYS A 201 38.89 20.57 -21.52
N GLN A 202 39.58 21.61 -22.01
CA GLN A 202 38.99 22.91 -22.37
C GLN A 202 38.01 22.78 -23.56
N ILE A 203 38.35 21.93 -24.53
CA ILE A 203 37.44 21.60 -25.64
C ILE A 203 36.21 20.84 -25.12
N GLY A 204 36.40 19.95 -24.15
CA GLY A 204 35.29 19.26 -23.47
C GLY A 204 34.36 20.23 -22.73
N GLU A 205 34.91 21.15 -21.94
CA GLU A 205 34.15 22.17 -21.20
C GLU A 205 33.35 23.09 -22.14
N SER A 206 33.96 23.56 -23.23
CA SER A 206 33.26 24.38 -24.23
C SER A 206 32.15 23.62 -24.97
N LEU A 207 32.34 22.32 -25.26
CA LEU A 207 31.29 21.45 -25.82
C LEU A 207 30.12 21.23 -24.85
N VAL A 208 30.39 21.11 -23.55
CA VAL A 208 29.33 21.02 -22.53
C VAL A 208 28.55 22.33 -22.45
N ALA A 209 29.24 23.47 -22.48
CA ALA A 209 28.59 24.78 -22.53
C ALA A 209 27.73 24.95 -23.80
N LEU A 210 28.22 24.53 -24.98
CA LEU A 210 27.45 24.55 -26.23
C LEU A 210 26.17 23.70 -26.13
N LYS A 211 26.26 22.50 -25.54
CA LYS A 211 25.09 21.64 -25.30
C LYS A 211 24.07 22.34 -24.39
N GLY A 212 24.54 23.02 -23.34
CA GLY A 212 23.69 23.82 -22.46
C GLY A 212 22.96 24.95 -23.20
N MET A 213 23.67 25.69 -24.05
CA MET A 213 23.07 26.75 -24.87
C MET A 213 22.02 26.22 -25.85
N ARG A 214 22.32 25.11 -26.54
CA ARG A 214 21.36 24.46 -27.46
C ARG A 214 20.10 23.97 -26.74
N LEU A 215 20.25 23.36 -25.56
CA LEU A 215 19.11 22.93 -24.75
C LEU A 215 18.26 24.14 -24.32
N ARG A 216 18.89 25.24 -23.92
CA ARG A 216 18.18 26.49 -23.58
C ARG A 216 17.42 27.05 -24.78
N TYR A 217 18.04 27.06 -25.96
CA TYR A 217 17.40 27.50 -27.20
C TYR A 217 16.17 26.64 -27.53
N GLU A 218 16.30 25.31 -27.44
CA GLU A 218 15.20 24.38 -27.66
C GLU A 218 14.05 24.60 -26.65
N LYS A 219 14.38 24.78 -25.36
CA LYS A 219 13.40 25.12 -24.32
C LYS A 219 12.67 26.43 -24.60
N MET A 220 13.40 27.47 -25.00
CA MET A 220 12.85 28.79 -25.29
C MET A 220 11.91 28.73 -26.49
N GLN A 221 12.28 28.05 -27.58
CA GLN A 221 11.39 27.81 -28.72
C GLN A 221 10.17 26.95 -28.35
N ALA A 222 10.34 25.95 -27.49
CA ALA A 222 9.23 25.14 -27.03
C ALA A 222 8.28 25.94 -26.13
N ALA A 223 8.80 26.86 -25.31
CA ALA A 223 8.01 27.76 -24.48
C ALA A 223 7.16 28.72 -25.32
N THR A 224 7.74 29.37 -26.33
CA THR A 224 6.98 30.28 -27.21
C THR A 224 5.84 29.55 -27.91
N ARG A 225 6.12 28.40 -28.53
CA ARG A 225 5.09 27.56 -29.17
C ARG A 225 4.00 27.11 -28.19
N ALA A 226 4.38 26.73 -26.97
CA ALA A 226 3.42 26.33 -25.95
C ALA A 226 2.48 27.49 -25.56
N ILE A 227 3.01 28.69 -25.36
CA ILE A 227 2.20 29.88 -25.05
C ILE A 227 1.33 30.29 -26.23
N GLU A 228 1.87 30.30 -27.45
CA GLU A 228 1.09 30.59 -28.67
C GLU A 228 -0.09 29.62 -28.79
N SER A 229 0.16 28.32 -28.65
CA SER A 229 -0.90 27.30 -28.68
C SER A 229 -1.94 27.46 -27.55
N ALA A 230 -1.51 27.92 -26.37
CA ALA A 230 -2.42 28.18 -25.26
C ALA A 230 -3.28 29.43 -25.52
N LYS A 231 -2.70 30.49 -26.10
CA LYS A 231 -3.41 31.70 -26.54
C LYS A 231 -4.45 31.35 -27.61
N GLU A 232 -4.09 30.55 -28.61
CA GLU A 232 -5.02 30.08 -29.65
C GLU A 232 -6.19 29.27 -29.07
N LYS A 233 -5.91 28.33 -28.16
CA LYS A 233 -6.96 27.53 -27.49
C LYS A 233 -7.90 28.40 -26.66
N ALA A 234 -7.36 29.40 -25.95
CA ALA A 234 -8.18 30.32 -25.16
C ALA A 234 -9.07 31.21 -26.03
N MET A 235 -8.56 31.71 -27.18
CA MET A 235 -9.38 32.45 -28.15
C MET A 235 -10.50 31.57 -28.72
N ALA A 236 -10.19 30.34 -29.13
CA ALA A 236 -11.20 29.41 -29.65
C ALA A 236 -12.27 29.05 -28.59
N GLN A 237 -11.89 28.95 -27.31
CA GLN A 237 -12.84 28.73 -26.21
C GLN A 237 -13.73 29.94 -25.97
N ALA A 238 -13.17 31.16 -26.03
CA ALA A 238 -13.94 32.39 -25.91
C ALA A 238 -14.97 32.53 -27.04
N GLU A 239 -14.56 32.32 -28.29
CA GLU A 239 -15.46 32.35 -29.45
C GLU A 239 -16.60 31.32 -29.34
N ALA A 240 -16.29 30.11 -28.84
CA ALA A 240 -17.29 29.07 -28.63
C ALA A 240 -18.26 29.37 -27.47
N GLN A 241 -17.81 30.13 -26.45
CA GLN A 241 -18.64 30.56 -25.32
C GLN A 241 -19.53 31.76 -25.69
N ASP A 242 -19.01 32.71 -26.46
CA ASP A 242 -19.78 33.82 -27.03
C ASP A 242 -20.92 33.30 -27.93
N ALA A 243 -20.64 32.29 -28.75
CA ALA A 243 -21.66 31.61 -29.56
C ALA A 243 -22.76 30.92 -28.73
N ARG A 244 -22.50 30.63 -27.45
CA ARG A 244 -23.45 30.01 -26.50
C ARG A 244 -24.11 31.02 -25.55
N GLY A 245 -23.80 32.32 -25.67
CA GLY A 245 -24.40 33.39 -24.86
C GLY A 245 -24.17 33.26 -23.35
N THR A 246 -23.12 32.54 -22.93
CA THR A 246 -22.78 32.34 -21.52
C THR A 246 -21.56 33.19 -21.18
N ALA A 247 -21.72 34.17 -20.29
CA ALA A 247 -20.62 35.04 -19.86
C ALA A 247 -19.53 34.21 -19.13
N PRO A 248 -18.24 34.38 -19.47
CA PRO A 248 -17.17 33.60 -18.85
C PRO A 248 -16.79 34.18 -17.49
N ASP A 249 -16.91 33.38 -16.42
CA ASP A 249 -16.44 33.75 -15.08
C ASP A 249 -14.90 33.70 -14.94
N SER A 250 -14.18 33.08 -15.89
CA SER A 250 -12.73 33.23 -16.10
C SER A 250 -12.24 32.26 -17.18
N ILE A 251 -11.49 32.74 -18.18
CA ILE A 251 -10.79 31.86 -19.14
C ILE A 251 -9.47 31.44 -18.50
N SER A 252 -9.39 30.18 -18.04
CA SER A 252 -8.14 29.64 -17.50
C SER A 252 -7.21 29.25 -18.65
N LEU A 253 -6.12 30.00 -18.82
CA LEU A 253 -5.02 29.65 -19.72
C LEU A 253 -4.27 28.44 -19.15
N VAL A 254 -4.77 27.22 -19.40
CA VAL A 254 -4.06 26.00 -19.02
C VAL A 254 -2.92 25.78 -20.01
N ILE A 255 -1.72 26.20 -19.61
CA ILE A 255 -0.48 25.96 -20.35
C ILE A 255 0.03 24.55 -19.98
N GLU A 256 -0.06 23.61 -20.91
CA GLU A 256 0.57 22.31 -20.77
C GLU A 256 2.07 22.42 -21.07
N PRO A 257 2.95 22.12 -20.11
CA PRO A 257 4.38 22.25 -20.33
C PRO A 257 4.90 21.19 -21.30
N PRO A 258 5.76 21.55 -22.27
CA PRO A 258 6.31 20.58 -23.20
C PRO A 258 7.26 19.59 -22.50
N ARG A 259 7.40 18.37 -23.05
CA ARG A 259 8.21 17.27 -22.47
C ARG A 259 9.69 17.62 -22.23
N ILE A 260 10.21 18.67 -22.86
CA ILE A 260 11.59 19.13 -22.68
C ILE A 260 11.79 19.76 -21.29
N PHE A 261 10.71 20.24 -20.65
CA PHE A 261 10.72 20.82 -19.31
C PHE A 261 10.53 19.79 -18.20
N SER A 262 9.94 18.64 -18.50
CA SER A 262 10.00 17.50 -17.58
C SER A 262 11.42 16.97 -17.56
N GLN A 263 12.13 17.17 -16.45
CA GLN A 263 13.41 16.47 -16.23
C GLN A 263 13.18 14.98 -16.46
N PRO A 264 14.06 14.28 -17.19
CA PRO A 264 13.98 12.83 -17.24
C PRO A 264 14.12 12.33 -15.81
N SER A 265 13.10 11.61 -15.33
CA SER A 265 13.18 10.82 -14.12
C SER A 265 14.48 9.99 -14.18
N PRO A 266 15.26 9.88 -13.09
CA PRO A 266 16.57 9.23 -13.12
C PRO A 266 16.48 7.90 -13.85
N GLU A 267 17.35 7.75 -14.85
CA GLU A 267 17.30 6.75 -15.91
C GLU A 267 16.99 5.33 -15.41
N LEU A 268 15.70 4.95 -15.42
CA LEU A 268 15.32 3.55 -15.51
C LEU A 268 15.60 3.10 -16.94
N SER A 269 16.79 2.54 -17.15
CA SER A 269 17.35 1.83 -18.33
C SER A 269 16.62 1.97 -19.68
N ALA A 270 17.39 2.14 -20.76
CA ALA A 270 16.94 2.33 -22.15
C ALA A 270 15.89 1.34 -22.72
N LYS A 271 15.49 0.29 -21.98
CA LYS A 271 14.41 -0.64 -22.33
C LYS A 271 12.99 -0.16 -21.95
N SER A 272 12.81 0.97 -21.26
CA SER A 272 11.48 1.45 -20.82
C SER A 272 10.85 2.55 -21.70
N LYS A 273 11.52 3.01 -22.76
CA LYS A 273 11.14 4.17 -23.60
C LYS A 273 9.80 4.07 -24.38
N GLY A 274 8.98 3.05 -24.12
CA GLY A 274 7.74 2.77 -24.85
C GLY A 274 6.45 2.74 -24.04
N ARG A 275 6.41 3.20 -22.78
CA ARG A 275 5.14 3.29 -22.02
C ARG A 275 4.81 4.75 -21.75
N ASN A 276 3.64 5.16 -22.25
CA ASN A 276 2.96 6.43 -22.01
C ASN A 276 3.31 7.04 -20.64
N SER A 277 4.11 8.10 -20.63
CA SER A 277 4.36 8.95 -19.46
C SER A 277 3.16 9.86 -19.16
N GLY A 278 1.96 9.27 -19.17
CA GLY A 278 0.68 9.90 -18.86
C GLY A 278 -0.08 9.18 -17.75
N LEU A 279 0.52 8.16 -17.12
CA LEU A 279 -0.02 7.56 -15.92
C LEU A 279 0.85 8.03 -14.76
N GLN A 280 0.26 8.90 -13.95
CA GLN A 280 0.70 9.31 -12.62
C GLN A 280 1.44 8.15 -11.93
N GLY A 281 2.55 8.48 -11.24
CA GLY A 281 3.13 7.57 -10.26
C GLY A 281 2.06 7.09 -9.26
N PRO A 282 2.32 6.04 -8.47
CA PRO A 282 1.31 5.48 -7.58
C PRO A 282 0.77 6.59 -6.68
N LEU A 283 -0.44 7.07 -6.99
CA LEU A 283 -1.21 7.91 -6.10
C LEU A 283 -1.65 6.97 -4.99
N TYR A 284 -0.83 6.93 -3.94
CA TYR A 284 -1.23 6.30 -2.71
C TYR A 284 -2.48 7.03 -2.22
N THR A 285 -3.61 6.35 -2.29
CA THR A 285 -4.89 6.89 -1.85
C THR A 285 -5.61 5.85 -1.02
N THR A 286 -6.28 6.31 0.02
CA THR A 286 -7.16 5.52 0.88
C THR A 286 -8.55 5.39 0.26
N GLU A 287 -8.91 6.28 -0.67
CA GLU A 287 -10.16 6.24 -1.40
C GLU A 287 -10.24 5.01 -2.31
N GLY A 288 -11.31 4.24 -2.16
CA GLY A 288 -11.52 3.01 -2.92
C GLY A 288 -10.75 1.79 -2.37
N VAL A 289 -10.13 1.90 -1.19
CA VAL A 289 -9.64 0.74 -0.45
C VAL A 289 -10.80 0.07 0.28
N VAL A 290 -11.02 -1.22 -0.02
CA VAL A 290 -12.08 -2.03 0.59
C VAL A 290 -11.48 -3.21 1.32
N ILE A 291 -11.75 -3.33 2.62
CA ILE A 291 -11.33 -4.44 3.47
C ILE A 291 -12.52 -5.32 3.78
N ARG A 292 -12.48 -6.55 3.27
CA ARG A 292 -13.50 -7.57 3.54
C ARG A 292 -13.05 -8.48 4.68
N TRP A 293 -13.80 -8.47 5.78
CA TRP A 293 -13.50 -9.22 6.98
C TRP A 293 -14.21 -10.57 7.03
N THR A 294 -13.52 -11.60 7.52
CA THR A 294 -14.17 -12.88 7.85
C THR A 294 -14.91 -12.80 9.19
N ASN A 295 -14.36 -12.03 10.14
CA ASN A 295 -15.01 -11.63 11.38
C ASN A 295 -14.98 -10.10 11.49
N PRO A 296 -16.12 -9.40 11.46
CA PRO A 296 -16.13 -7.93 11.47
C PRO A 296 -15.55 -7.33 12.76
N LEU A 297 -15.63 -8.05 13.89
CA LEU A 297 -15.06 -7.59 15.18
C LEU A 297 -13.54 -7.51 15.16
N ASP A 298 -12.88 -8.20 14.23
CA ASP A 298 -11.43 -8.11 14.11
C ASP A 298 -10.98 -6.69 13.69
N ALA A 299 -11.87 -5.85 13.15
CA ALA A 299 -11.53 -4.46 12.82
C ALA A 299 -11.14 -3.61 14.05
N GLU A 300 -11.59 -3.99 15.25
CA GLU A 300 -11.35 -3.27 16.52
C GLU A 300 -9.90 -3.40 17.02
N PHE A 301 -9.13 -4.35 16.50
CA PHE A 301 -7.72 -4.50 16.87
C PHE A 301 -6.84 -3.34 16.40
N ALA A 302 -7.30 -2.56 15.42
CA ALA A 302 -6.63 -1.34 15.01
C ALA A 302 -7.22 -0.15 15.77
N ALA A 303 -6.36 0.64 16.39
CA ALA A 303 -6.77 1.82 17.16
C ALA A 303 -7.50 2.86 16.29
N GLU A 304 -7.03 3.06 15.06
CA GLU A 304 -7.55 4.05 14.13
C GLU A 304 -7.45 3.58 12.68
N TRP A 305 -8.50 3.80 11.90
CA TRP A 305 -8.55 3.55 10.46
C TRP A 305 -8.66 4.87 9.69
N PRO A 306 -8.06 5.00 8.49
CA PRO A 306 -8.32 6.14 7.63
C PRO A 306 -9.82 6.21 7.25
N ALA A 307 -10.41 7.40 7.28
CA ALA A 307 -11.85 7.59 7.09
C ALA A 307 -12.37 7.12 5.72
N ALA A 308 -11.52 7.09 4.69
CA ALA A 308 -11.89 6.67 3.34
C ALA A 308 -11.88 5.14 3.16
N VAL A 309 -11.37 4.36 4.13
CA VAL A 309 -11.33 2.90 4.04
C VAL A 309 -12.72 2.33 4.30
N GLN A 310 -13.20 1.51 3.37
CA GLN A 310 -14.47 0.83 3.50
C GLN A 310 -14.28 -0.55 4.13
N HIS A 311 -15.15 -0.90 5.07
CA HIS A 311 -15.16 -2.20 5.73
C HIS A 311 -16.40 -2.99 5.32
N ASP A 312 -16.17 -4.18 4.78
CA ASP A 312 -17.20 -5.06 4.23
C ASP A 312 -17.10 -6.43 4.88
N TYR A 313 -18.17 -7.23 4.74
CA TYR A 313 -18.17 -8.63 5.16
C TYR A 313 -17.79 -9.56 4.01
N ALA A 314 -16.80 -10.42 4.22
CA ALA A 314 -16.29 -11.35 3.19
C ALA A 314 -17.12 -12.65 3.08
N GLY A 315 -17.98 -12.95 4.06
CA GLY A 315 -18.59 -14.27 4.21
C GLY A 315 -17.69 -15.30 4.89
N LEU A 316 -18.29 -16.41 5.32
CA LEU A 316 -17.57 -17.53 5.93
C LEU A 316 -16.84 -18.37 4.86
N ALA A 317 -15.57 -18.08 4.65
CA ALA A 317 -14.73 -18.83 3.72
C ALA A 317 -13.83 -19.86 4.43
N ARG A 318 -13.75 -21.07 3.87
CA ARG A 318 -12.89 -22.15 4.38
C ARG A 318 -11.69 -22.36 3.47
N HIS A 319 -10.47 -22.25 4.01
CA HIS A 319 -9.17 -22.54 3.36
C HIS A 319 -8.74 -21.65 2.20
N THR A 320 -9.69 -21.17 1.40
CA THR A 320 -9.49 -20.26 0.26
C THR A 320 -10.32 -19.03 0.57
N ALA A 321 -9.76 -17.83 0.37
CA ALA A 321 -10.52 -16.60 0.57
C ALA A 321 -11.74 -16.52 -0.38
N ALA A 322 -12.76 -15.77 0.03
CA ALA A 322 -13.98 -15.60 -0.74
C ALA A 322 -13.69 -14.98 -2.12
N PRO A 323 -14.43 -15.34 -3.18
CA PRO A 323 -14.33 -14.67 -4.47
C PRO A 323 -14.64 -13.18 -4.33
N ILE A 324 -13.87 -12.32 -5.02
CA ILE A 324 -14.04 -10.86 -4.94
C ILE A 324 -15.29 -10.40 -5.69
N ASP A 325 -15.65 -11.09 -6.77
CA ASP A 325 -16.77 -10.72 -7.66
C ASP A 325 -18.12 -11.23 -7.17
N GLN A 326 -18.18 -11.97 -6.05
CA GLN A 326 -19.42 -12.55 -5.52
C GLN A 326 -19.83 -11.85 -4.23
N GLU A 327 -21.14 -11.62 -4.08
CA GLU A 327 -21.72 -11.18 -2.81
C GLU A 327 -21.51 -12.24 -1.72
N PRO A 328 -21.35 -11.84 -0.45
CA PRO A 328 -21.15 -12.78 0.64
C PRO A 328 -22.32 -13.76 0.72
N ALA A 329 -22.01 -15.06 0.63
CA ALA A 329 -23.02 -16.12 0.52
C ALA A 329 -23.93 -16.30 1.75
N VAL A 330 -23.66 -15.62 2.86
CA VAL A 330 -24.43 -15.68 4.10
C VAL A 330 -24.38 -14.30 4.74
N SER A 331 -25.53 -13.67 5.02
CA SER A 331 -25.55 -12.39 5.73
C SER A 331 -25.27 -12.58 7.23
N VAL A 332 -24.74 -11.56 7.90
CA VAL A 332 -24.51 -11.58 9.35
C VAL A 332 -25.83 -11.83 10.10
N GLU A 333 -26.96 -11.26 9.63
CA GLU A 333 -28.28 -11.53 10.21
C GLU A 333 -28.68 -13.01 10.13
N GLU A 334 -28.43 -13.66 8.98
CA GLU A 334 -28.74 -15.09 8.81
C GLU A 334 -27.87 -15.97 9.70
N LEU A 335 -26.62 -15.57 9.97
CA LEU A 335 -25.72 -16.28 10.86
C LEU A 335 -26.14 -16.14 12.32
N ILE A 336 -26.56 -14.94 12.74
CA ILE A 336 -27.15 -14.70 14.06
C ILE A 336 -28.41 -15.57 14.22
N GLN A 337 -29.31 -15.54 13.23
CA GLN A 337 -30.53 -16.36 13.23
C GLN A 337 -30.26 -17.88 13.27
N ARG A 338 -29.20 -18.35 12.58
CA ARG A 338 -28.76 -19.75 12.62
C ARG A 338 -28.13 -20.14 13.95
N ASN A 339 -27.35 -19.27 14.59
CA ASN A 339 -26.79 -19.53 15.92
C ASN A 339 -27.85 -19.43 17.03
N THR A 340 -28.89 -18.63 16.84
CA THR A 340 -30.12 -18.67 17.65
C THR A 340 -31.06 -19.81 17.24
N SER A 341 -30.56 -20.82 16.52
CA SER A 341 -31.34 -22.00 16.13
C SER A 341 -32.13 -22.52 17.33
N GLN A 342 -33.39 -22.86 17.06
CA GLN A 342 -34.33 -23.50 17.99
C GLN A 342 -33.69 -24.63 18.81
N LYS A 343 -32.60 -25.25 18.34
CA LYS A 343 -31.85 -26.27 19.08
C LYS A 343 -31.10 -25.73 20.31
N TYR A 344 -30.51 -24.53 20.23
CA TYR A 344 -29.87 -23.86 21.37
C TYR A 344 -30.90 -23.25 22.32
N THR A 345 -31.99 -22.69 21.78
CA THR A 345 -33.12 -22.18 22.57
C THR A 345 -33.84 -23.32 23.30
N ALA A 346 -34.12 -24.43 22.61
CA ALA A 346 -34.70 -25.64 23.20
C ALA A 346 -33.74 -26.32 24.20
N MET A 347 -32.42 -26.32 23.98
CA MET A 347 -31.47 -26.79 25.01
C MET A 347 -31.44 -25.87 26.24
N ARG A 348 -31.56 -24.55 26.05
CA ARG A 348 -31.64 -23.59 27.17
C ARG A 348 -32.95 -23.70 27.95
N GLU A 349 -34.07 -23.92 27.26
CA GLU A 349 -35.39 -24.13 27.85
C GLU A 349 -35.60 -25.55 28.41
N ALA A 350 -34.85 -26.56 27.92
CA ALA A 350 -34.81 -27.90 28.50
C ALA A 350 -33.89 -28.00 29.74
N ARG A 351 -32.95 -27.06 29.90
CA ARG A 351 -32.05 -27.00 31.05
C ARG A 351 -32.75 -26.83 32.41
N PRO A 352 -33.82 -26.02 32.56
CA PRO A 352 -34.57 -25.99 33.82
C PRO A 352 -35.39 -27.27 34.08
N ARG A 353 -35.65 -28.12 33.08
CA ARG A 353 -36.40 -29.39 33.29
C ARG A 353 -35.52 -30.54 33.76
N GLN A 354 -34.25 -30.59 33.36
CA GLN A 354 -33.31 -31.62 33.84
C GLN A 354 -32.90 -31.43 35.31
N ILE A 355 -33.06 -30.23 35.88
CA ILE A 355 -32.77 -29.97 37.30
C ILE A 355 -33.96 -30.43 38.18
N GLU A 356 -35.18 -30.46 37.67
CA GLU A 356 -36.35 -31.00 38.39
C GLU A 356 -36.50 -32.53 38.25
N GLU A 357 -35.94 -33.13 37.19
CA GLU A 357 -36.12 -34.57 36.88
C GLU A 357 -34.97 -35.46 37.42
N ILE A 358 -33.85 -34.85 37.84
CA ILE A 358 -32.85 -35.51 38.69
C ILE A 358 -33.12 -35.02 40.10
N GLY A 359 -34.00 -35.74 40.80
CA GLY A 359 -34.16 -35.61 42.25
C GLY A 359 -32.91 -36.13 42.96
N GLU A 360 -31.79 -35.44 42.80
CA GLU A 360 -30.70 -35.50 43.76
C GLU A 360 -30.92 -34.32 44.70
N ASP A 361 -31.55 -34.64 45.83
CA ASP A 361 -31.31 -33.91 47.06
C ASP A 361 -29.79 -33.77 47.20
N ILE A 362 -29.29 -32.56 46.99
CA ILE A 362 -27.93 -32.20 47.38
C ILE A 362 -27.98 -32.15 48.90
N GLU A 363 -27.88 -33.33 49.53
CA GLU A 363 -27.58 -33.40 50.95
C GLU A 363 -26.19 -32.80 51.13
N GLU A 364 -26.16 -31.66 51.83
CA GLU A 364 -24.94 -31.02 52.29
C GLU A 364 -24.16 -32.05 53.11
N ILE A 365 -23.08 -32.59 52.53
CA ILE A 365 -22.19 -33.53 53.22
C ILE A 365 -21.67 -32.81 54.46
N ASP A 366 -21.94 -33.35 55.65
CA ASP A 366 -21.48 -32.73 56.89
C ASP A 366 -19.94 -32.74 56.96
N ASP A 367 -19.38 -31.81 57.74
CA ASP A 367 -17.93 -31.65 57.86
C ASP A 367 -17.23 -32.95 58.33
N ALA A 368 -17.91 -33.82 59.09
CA ALA A 368 -17.35 -35.08 59.59
C ALA A 368 -17.28 -36.17 58.49
N GLU A 369 -18.22 -36.18 57.56
CA GLU A 369 -18.22 -37.07 56.40
C GLU A 369 -17.17 -36.64 55.35
N TYR A 370 -16.98 -35.33 55.16
CA TYR A 370 -15.90 -34.78 54.34
C TYR A 370 -14.51 -35.16 54.89
N GLU A 371 -14.32 -35.08 56.21
CA GLU A 371 -13.07 -35.47 56.87
C GLU A 371 -12.76 -36.97 56.73
N ARG A 372 -13.79 -37.82 56.79
CA ARG A 372 -13.66 -39.28 56.56
C ARG A 372 -13.23 -39.60 55.12
N LEU A 373 -13.84 -38.95 54.13
CA LEU A 373 -13.59 -39.23 52.72
C LEU A 373 -12.23 -38.71 52.24
N THR A 374 -11.80 -37.56 52.73
CA THR A 374 -10.61 -36.87 52.21
C THR A 374 -9.38 -37.00 53.09
N GLY A 375 -9.54 -37.44 54.35
CA GLY A 375 -8.47 -37.53 55.34
C GLY A 375 -7.85 -36.17 55.70
N LYS A 376 -8.53 -35.07 55.36
CA LYS A 376 -8.07 -33.70 55.58
C LYS A 376 -9.12 -32.95 56.40
N SER A 377 -8.69 -32.36 57.51
CA SER A 377 -9.59 -31.53 58.33
C SER A 377 -10.00 -30.27 57.59
N ALA A 378 -11.32 -30.00 57.56
CA ALA A 378 -11.90 -28.85 56.88
C ALA A 378 -11.35 -27.51 57.40
N ALA A 379 -10.90 -27.47 58.66
CA ALA A 379 -10.29 -26.32 59.31
C ALA A 379 -8.96 -25.84 58.68
N ASN A 380 -8.31 -26.65 57.84
CA ASN A 380 -7.02 -26.29 57.20
C ASN A 380 -7.16 -25.57 55.85
N LEU A 381 -8.38 -25.38 55.34
CA LEU A 381 -8.62 -24.58 54.14
C LEU A 381 -8.80 -23.11 54.55
N GLY A 382 -7.69 -22.37 54.58
CA GLY A 382 -7.72 -20.93 54.87
C GLY A 382 -8.62 -20.14 53.89
N PRO A 383 -9.14 -18.97 54.32
CA PRO A 383 -10.14 -18.23 53.54
C PRO A 383 -9.57 -17.79 52.20
N ALA A 384 -10.35 -18.03 51.14
CA ALA A 384 -10.10 -17.52 49.81
C ALA A 384 -10.01 -15.98 49.86
N ARG A 385 -8.87 -15.43 49.44
CA ARG A 385 -8.64 -13.98 49.37
C ARG A 385 -9.70 -13.34 48.47
N GLN A 386 -10.43 -12.38 49.02
CA GLN A 386 -11.34 -11.48 48.30
C GLN A 386 -10.58 -10.56 47.35
#